data_AF-A0A7S1B6U8-F1
#
_entry.id   AF-A0A7S1B6U8-F1
#
_cell.length_a   1.000
_cell.length_b   1.000
_cell.length_c   1.000
_cell.angle_alpha   90.00
_cell.angle_beta   90.00
_cell.angle_gamma   90.00
#
_symmetry.space_group_name_H-M   'P 1'
#
loop_
_entity.id
_entity.type
_entity.pdbx_description
1 polymer ?
#
loop_
_entity_poly.entity_id
_entity_poly.type
_entity_poly.pdbx_seq_one_letter_code
_entity_poly.pdbx_strand_id
1 'polypeptide(L)'
;MSHSHGESSASPNQLKRYDNKLGVVHLPKFLFLRDAVDSVQDTLNFSWAVKDRGWEQFNDSTKPGRVALLSSILSLLLGLHTPFLFSAHPTIVQWSWYMVSLSTFHLLEFFVTAVFHPLRTDPPVGGNAFLVNHSRTYTIAFFIAVAEFWMRKFVSAAFYQVSFHSWRISWFLGICLVVGGQFVRSLAMATAGSNFHHIVQVQRPDEHQLVTHGIYKYLRHPSYTGWFYWSIGTQLILCNPLSTILYGFVAHKFFAHRIPYEERALLRMYGKEYIEYVARSGIYIPGIGGVDVPLTDVGVVVSKKNG
;
A
#
# COMPACT_ATOMS: atom_id res chain seq x y z
N MET A 1 -34.14 13.37 35.32
CA MET A 1 -34.09 13.09 33.87
C MET A 1 -32.61 13.02 33.47
N SER A 2 -32.06 11.81 33.44
CA SER A 2 -30.67 11.54 33.05
C SER A 2 -30.61 11.28 31.55
N HIS A 3 -30.03 12.19 30.78
CA HIS A 3 -29.68 11.93 29.38
C HIS A 3 -28.25 11.37 29.32
N SER A 4 -28.16 10.06 29.10
CA SER A 4 -26.94 9.38 28.69
C SER A 4 -26.70 9.64 27.20
N HIS A 5 -25.69 10.45 26.87
CA HIS A 5 -25.15 10.49 25.51
C HIS A 5 -24.20 9.30 25.34
N GLY A 6 -24.69 8.25 24.69
CA GLY A 6 -23.83 7.17 24.18
C GLY A 6 -23.02 7.68 23.01
N GLU A 7 -21.71 7.84 23.19
CA GLU A 7 -20.78 8.06 22.08
C GLU A 7 -20.69 6.78 21.25
N SER A 8 -21.22 6.84 20.03
CA SER A 8 -21.11 5.79 19.02
C SER A 8 -19.66 5.71 18.53
N SER A 9 -18.84 4.90 19.21
CA SER A 9 -17.58 4.42 18.67
C SER A 9 -17.89 3.46 17.51
N ALA A 10 -17.42 3.78 16.31
CA ALA A 10 -17.59 2.90 15.17
C ALA A 10 -16.84 1.59 15.45
N SER A 11 -17.56 0.47 15.52
CA SER A 11 -16.96 -0.83 15.82
C SER A 11 -15.95 -1.25 14.74
N PRO A 12 -14.97 -2.12 15.06
CA PRO A 12 -14.00 -2.65 14.09
C PRO A 12 -14.61 -3.18 12.76
N ASN A 13 -15.86 -3.66 12.81
CA ASN A 13 -16.60 -4.12 11.63
C ASN A 13 -17.08 -2.97 10.72
N GLN A 14 -17.33 -1.77 11.27
CA GLN A 14 -17.63 -0.57 10.50
C GLN A 14 -16.37 -0.05 9.78
N LEU A 15 -15.20 -0.18 10.40
CA LEU A 15 -13.91 0.21 9.84
C LEU A 15 -13.50 -0.67 8.64
N LYS A 16 -13.64 -2.00 8.78
CA LYS A 16 -13.44 -2.95 7.67
C LYS A 16 -14.40 -2.70 6.51
N ARG A 17 -15.63 -2.24 6.80
CA ARG A 17 -16.62 -1.82 5.78
C ARG A 17 -16.26 -0.50 5.10
N TYR A 18 -15.65 0.45 5.80
CA TYR A 18 -15.22 1.73 5.25
C TYR A 18 -14.01 1.59 4.32
N ASP A 19 -12.97 0.84 4.73
CA ASP A 19 -11.83 0.53 3.85
C ASP A 19 -12.27 -0.27 2.62
N ASN A 20 -13.21 -1.21 2.79
CA ASN A 20 -13.82 -1.90 1.65
C ASN A 20 -14.56 -0.93 0.72
N LYS A 21 -15.31 0.05 1.25
CA LYS A 21 -16.02 1.07 0.45
C LYS A 21 -15.07 1.97 -0.33
N LEU A 22 -13.89 2.30 0.20
CA LEU A 22 -12.88 3.12 -0.47
C LEU A 22 -12.15 2.39 -1.60
N GLY A 23 -12.10 1.06 -1.55
CA GLY A 23 -11.69 0.21 -2.65
C GLY A 23 -12.78 -0.13 -3.68
N VAL A 24 -14.04 0.31 -3.48
CA VAL A 24 -15.12 0.07 -4.46
C VAL A 24 -15.06 1.13 -5.54
N VAL A 25 -14.27 0.87 -6.58
CA VAL A 25 -14.67 1.34 -7.91
C VAL A 25 -15.96 0.60 -8.24
N HIS A 26 -17.07 1.31 -8.41
CA HIS A 26 -18.28 0.72 -8.99
C HIS A 26 -17.92 0.26 -10.40
N LEU A 27 -17.57 -1.02 -10.54
CA LEU A 27 -17.33 -1.61 -11.85
C LEU A 27 -18.61 -1.44 -12.68
N PRO A 28 -18.51 -1.07 -13.97
CA PRO A 28 -19.61 -1.32 -14.89
C PRO A 28 -19.99 -2.81 -14.80
N LYS A 29 -21.25 -3.15 -15.09
CA LYS A 29 -21.82 -4.51 -14.96
C LYS A 29 -21.21 -5.56 -15.92
N PHE A 30 -19.90 -5.58 -16.11
CA PHE A 30 -19.18 -6.66 -16.77
C PHE A 30 -18.98 -7.78 -15.74
N LEU A 31 -20.00 -8.63 -15.56
CA LEU A 31 -19.97 -9.75 -14.60
C LEU A 31 -18.70 -10.59 -14.74
N PHE A 32 -18.26 -10.87 -15.97
CA PHE A 32 -17.08 -11.69 -16.23
C PHE A 32 -15.78 -11.14 -15.63
N LEU A 33 -15.54 -9.83 -15.75
CA LEU A 33 -14.33 -9.19 -15.18
C LEU A 33 -14.36 -9.22 -13.66
N ARG A 34 -15.55 -9.02 -13.07
CA ARG A 34 -15.72 -9.09 -11.61
C ARG A 34 -15.43 -10.50 -11.10
N ASP A 35 -16.02 -11.51 -11.73
CA ASP A 35 -15.89 -12.90 -11.28
C ASP A 35 -14.45 -13.42 -11.45
N ALA A 36 -13.75 -13.02 -12.52
CA ALA A 36 -12.33 -13.32 -12.71
C ALA A 36 -11.44 -12.68 -11.62
N VAL A 37 -11.69 -11.41 -11.28
CA VAL A 37 -10.96 -10.70 -10.21
C VAL A 37 -11.24 -11.35 -8.86
N ASP A 38 -12.50 -11.66 -8.56
CA ASP A 38 -12.89 -12.32 -7.31
C ASP A 38 -12.22 -13.72 -7.20
N SER A 39 -12.13 -14.48 -8.31
CA SER A 39 -11.42 -15.77 -8.35
C SER A 39 -9.92 -15.64 -8.04
N VAL A 40 -9.24 -14.62 -8.59
CA VAL A 40 -7.83 -14.33 -8.27
C VAL A 40 -7.68 -13.97 -6.80
N GLN A 41 -8.56 -13.11 -6.26
CA GLN A 41 -8.52 -12.75 -4.84
C GLN A 41 -8.75 -13.94 -3.93
N ASP A 42 -9.70 -14.82 -4.25
CA ASP A 42 -9.95 -16.05 -3.51
C ASP A 42 -8.75 -16.99 -3.55
N THR A 43 -8.07 -17.06 -4.68
CA THR A 43 -6.84 -17.85 -4.83
C THR A 43 -5.73 -17.31 -3.93
N LEU A 44 -5.51 -15.99 -3.95
CA LEU A 44 -4.52 -15.32 -3.09
C LEU A 44 -4.88 -15.35 -1.60
N ASN A 45 -6.17 -15.53 -1.28
CA ASN A 45 -6.65 -15.76 0.08
C ASN A 45 -6.60 -17.23 0.50
N PHE A 46 -6.09 -18.13 -0.34
CA PHE A 46 -6.01 -19.56 -0.10
C PHE A 46 -7.37 -20.22 0.16
N SER A 47 -8.46 -19.65 -0.38
CA SER A 47 -9.82 -20.17 -0.22
C SER A 47 -9.92 -21.63 -0.69
N TRP A 48 -9.22 -21.99 -1.77
CA TRP A 48 -9.15 -23.36 -2.31
C TRP A 48 -8.51 -24.35 -1.32
N ALA A 49 -7.46 -23.96 -0.61
CA ALA A 49 -6.76 -24.82 0.33
C ALA A 49 -7.65 -25.15 1.55
N VAL A 50 -8.47 -24.19 1.96
CA VAL A 50 -9.36 -24.34 3.11
C VAL A 50 -10.66 -25.05 2.71
N LYS A 51 -11.34 -24.58 1.67
CA LYS A 51 -12.65 -25.09 1.25
C LYS A 51 -12.56 -26.48 0.62
N ASP A 52 -11.56 -26.71 -0.23
CA ASP A 52 -11.51 -27.92 -1.05
C ASP A 52 -10.64 -29.02 -0.43
N ARG A 53 -9.67 -28.63 0.42
CA ARG A 53 -8.69 -29.56 1.02
C ARG A 53 -8.72 -29.62 2.55
N GLY A 54 -9.40 -28.70 3.24
CA GLY A 54 -9.46 -28.65 4.70
C GLY A 54 -8.11 -28.35 5.37
N TRP A 55 -7.18 -27.68 4.69
CA TRP A 55 -5.84 -27.42 5.23
C TRP A 55 -5.85 -26.25 6.23
N GLU A 56 -5.86 -26.57 7.53
CA GLU A 56 -5.95 -25.60 8.61
C GLU A 56 -4.77 -24.61 8.66
N GLN A 57 -3.58 -24.99 8.17
CA GLN A 57 -2.41 -24.11 8.09
C GLN A 57 -2.57 -22.95 7.09
N PHE A 58 -3.70 -22.90 6.36
CA PHE A 58 -4.10 -21.80 5.48
C PHE A 58 -5.40 -21.11 5.92
N ASN A 59 -6.00 -21.48 7.07
CA ASN A 59 -7.32 -20.96 7.45
C ASN A 59 -7.34 -19.48 7.84
N ASP A 60 -6.22 -18.94 8.31
CA ASP A 60 -6.07 -17.53 8.67
C ASP A 60 -4.71 -16.97 8.23
N SER A 61 -4.64 -15.65 8.07
CA SER A 61 -3.44 -14.90 7.73
C SER A 61 -2.26 -15.14 8.68
N THR A 62 -2.51 -15.36 9.97
CA THR A 62 -1.47 -15.61 10.99
C THR A 62 -0.83 -16.98 10.87
N LYS A 63 -1.40 -17.89 10.07
CA LYS A 63 -0.91 -19.26 9.98
C LYS A 63 0.37 -19.36 9.14
N PRO A 64 1.31 -20.22 9.56
CA PRO A 64 2.62 -20.34 8.91
C PRO A 64 2.52 -20.85 7.47
N GLY A 65 1.48 -21.61 7.11
CA GLY A 65 1.31 -22.12 5.74
C GLY A 65 1.17 -20.99 4.71
N ARG A 66 0.41 -19.94 5.02
CA ARG A 66 0.29 -18.77 4.14
C ARG A 66 1.62 -18.03 4.01
N VAL A 67 2.31 -17.80 5.12
CA VAL A 67 3.61 -17.11 5.13
C VAL A 67 4.63 -17.88 4.29
N ALA A 68 4.77 -19.19 4.53
CA ALA A 68 5.73 -20.04 3.83
C ALA A 68 5.46 -20.11 2.32
N LEU A 69 4.20 -20.24 1.91
CA LEU A 69 3.88 -20.35 0.48
C LEU A 69 4.04 -19.01 -0.25
N LEU A 70 3.59 -17.90 0.35
CA LEU A 70 3.79 -16.56 -0.23
C LEU A 70 5.26 -16.20 -0.34
N SER A 71 6.06 -16.41 0.72
CA SER A 71 7.49 -16.13 0.69
C SER A 71 8.22 -16.99 -0.34
N SER A 72 7.86 -18.27 -0.48
CA SER A 72 8.45 -19.19 -1.46
C SER A 72 8.15 -18.73 -2.90
N ILE A 73 6.89 -18.40 -3.21
CA ILE A 73 6.49 -17.95 -4.55
C ILE A 73 7.20 -16.62 -4.89
N LEU A 74 7.17 -15.64 -3.99
CA LEU A 74 7.79 -14.34 -4.23
C LEU A 74 9.31 -14.46 -4.36
N SER A 75 9.96 -15.29 -3.55
CA SER A 75 11.41 -15.53 -3.63
C SER A 75 11.80 -16.27 -4.90
N LEU A 76 10.97 -17.22 -5.36
CA LEU A 76 11.18 -17.89 -6.65
C LEU A 76 11.08 -16.92 -7.82
N LEU A 77 10.06 -16.04 -7.82
CA LEU A 77 9.90 -15.01 -8.85
C LEU A 77 11.09 -14.04 -8.84
N LEU A 78 11.51 -13.58 -7.66
CA LEU A 78 12.69 -12.74 -7.50
C LEU A 78 13.94 -13.43 -8.06
N GLY A 79 14.21 -14.67 -7.64
CA GLY A 79 15.38 -15.44 -8.05
C GLY A 79 15.37 -15.75 -9.55
N LEU A 80 14.22 -16.10 -10.12
CA LEU A 80 14.07 -16.41 -11.54
C LEU A 80 14.35 -15.18 -12.41
N HIS A 81 13.89 -13.99 -12.02
CA HIS A 81 14.02 -12.78 -12.82
C HIS A 81 15.34 -12.02 -12.63
N THR A 82 16.04 -12.23 -11.51
CA THR A 82 17.29 -11.50 -11.21
C THR A 82 18.38 -11.67 -12.29
N PRO A 83 18.68 -12.88 -12.81
CA PRO A 83 19.68 -13.04 -13.89
C PRO A 83 19.34 -12.27 -15.17
N PHE A 84 18.04 -12.06 -15.43
CA PHE A 84 17.55 -11.43 -16.64
C PHE A 84 17.57 -9.90 -16.60
N LEU A 85 17.94 -9.29 -15.47
CA LEU A 85 18.14 -7.83 -15.36
C LEU A 85 19.26 -7.32 -16.29
N PHE A 86 20.18 -8.20 -16.68
CA PHE A 86 21.32 -7.91 -17.54
C PHE A 86 21.21 -8.59 -18.93
N SER A 87 20.00 -9.01 -19.32
CA SER A 87 19.75 -9.61 -20.63
C SER A 87 20.03 -8.63 -21.77
N ALA A 88 20.46 -9.15 -22.92
CA ALA A 88 20.59 -8.36 -24.15
C ALA A 88 19.24 -7.93 -24.74
N HIS A 89 18.14 -8.61 -24.37
CA HIS A 89 16.80 -8.32 -24.88
C HIS A 89 16.08 -7.27 -24.01
N PRO A 90 15.81 -6.05 -24.52
CA PRO A 90 15.24 -4.97 -23.71
C PRO A 90 13.89 -5.33 -23.07
N THR A 91 13.04 -6.09 -23.79
CA THR A 91 11.75 -6.56 -23.26
C THR A 91 11.93 -7.46 -22.04
N ILE A 92 12.90 -8.38 -22.09
CA ILE A 92 13.21 -9.30 -20.99
C ILE A 92 13.73 -8.50 -19.79
N VAL A 93 14.59 -7.50 -20.04
CA VAL A 93 15.10 -6.60 -19.00
C VAL A 93 13.96 -5.83 -18.33
N GLN A 94 13.10 -5.17 -19.10
CA GLN A 94 11.96 -4.40 -18.55
C GLN A 94 11.02 -5.26 -17.71
N TRP A 95 10.63 -6.42 -18.25
CA TRP A 95 9.76 -7.36 -17.54
C TRP A 95 10.41 -7.88 -16.26
N SER A 96 11.71 -8.21 -16.32
CA SER A 96 12.43 -8.73 -15.17
C SER A 96 12.62 -7.67 -14.09
N TRP A 97 12.90 -6.42 -14.46
CA TRP A 97 12.93 -5.31 -13.50
C TRP A 97 11.58 -5.11 -12.83
N TYR A 98 10.48 -5.19 -13.57
CA TYR A 98 9.13 -5.11 -13.00
C TYR A 98 8.85 -6.26 -12.02
N MET A 99 9.15 -7.50 -12.39
CA MET A 99 8.94 -8.68 -11.54
C MET A 99 9.82 -8.69 -10.28
N VAL A 100 11.09 -8.30 -10.43
CA VAL A 100 12.02 -8.10 -9.29
C VAL A 100 11.48 -7.01 -8.37
N SER A 101 11.00 -5.89 -8.92
CA SER A 101 10.46 -4.78 -8.12
C SER A 101 9.23 -5.18 -7.33
N LEU A 102 8.27 -5.88 -7.96
CA LEU A 102 7.07 -6.38 -7.29
C LEU A 102 7.39 -7.40 -6.20
N SER A 103 8.23 -8.38 -6.51
CA SER A 103 8.60 -9.43 -5.57
C SER A 103 9.34 -8.84 -4.37
N THR A 104 10.29 -7.92 -4.63
CA THR A 104 11.04 -7.21 -3.60
C THR A 104 10.13 -6.36 -2.73
N PHE A 105 9.18 -5.62 -3.31
CA PHE A 105 8.22 -4.81 -2.55
C PHE A 105 7.45 -5.68 -1.55
N HIS A 106 6.78 -6.74 -2.02
CA HIS A 106 5.98 -7.61 -1.16
C HIS A 106 6.81 -8.37 -0.12
N LEU A 107 8.03 -8.79 -0.47
CA LEU A 107 8.95 -9.39 0.50
C LEU A 107 9.38 -8.39 1.56
N LEU A 108 9.79 -7.17 1.18
CA LEU A 108 10.20 -6.13 2.12
C LEU A 108 9.06 -5.64 3.00
N GLU A 109 7.82 -5.60 2.48
CA GLU A 109 6.65 -5.33 3.31
C GLU A 109 6.56 -6.31 4.48
N PHE A 110 6.67 -7.61 4.19
CA PHE A 110 6.64 -8.63 5.23
C PHE A 110 7.88 -8.54 6.14
N PHE A 111 9.09 -8.49 5.57
CA PHE A 111 10.33 -8.54 6.35
C PHE A 111 10.49 -7.33 7.26
N VAL A 112 10.26 -6.12 6.77
CA VAL A 112 10.39 -4.90 7.58
C VAL A 112 9.32 -4.89 8.68
N THR A 113 8.09 -5.29 8.37
CA THR A 113 7.03 -5.47 9.39
C THR A 113 7.47 -6.48 10.46
N ALA A 114 7.93 -7.66 10.05
CA ALA A 114 8.36 -8.71 10.98
C ALA A 114 9.58 -8.33 11.84
N VAL A 115 10.51 -7.52 11.31
CA VAL A 115 11.72 -7.08 12.04
C VAL A 115 11.42 -5.98 13.05
N PHE A 116 10.53 -5.04 12.71
CA PHE A 116 10.30 -3.82 13.50
C PHE A 116 9.01 -3.84 14.33
N HIS A 117 8.11 -4.80 14.12
CA HIS A 117 6.99 -5.05 15.04
C HIS A 117 7.40 -5.97 16.20
N PRO A 118 6.82 -5.78 17.41
CA PRO A 118 7.14 -6.62 18.56
C PRO A 118 6.92 -8.11 18.30
N LEU A 119 7.83 -8.97 18.78
CA LEU A 119 7.75 -10.43 18.69
C LEU A 119 6.47 -11.04 19.31
N ARG A 120 5.77 -10.28 20.15
CA ARG A 120 4.51 -10.67 20.82
C ARG A 120 3.33 -9.79 20.42
N THR A 121 3.30 -9.32 19.18
CA THR A 121 2.11 -8.65 18.65
C THR A 121 0.97 -9.66 18.60
N ASP A 122 -0.21 -9.30 19.09
CA ASP A 122 -1.44 -10.09 18.99
C ASP A 122 -2.45 -9.35 18.10
N PRO A 123 -2.80 -9.87 16.91
CA PRO A 123 -2.31 -11.11 16.30
C PRO A 123 -0.86 -11.00 15.78
N PRO A 124 -0.14 -12.13 15.64
CA PRO A 124 1.22 -12.15 15.11
C PRO A 124 1.26 -11.72 13.64
N VAL A 125 2.44 -11.26 13.20
CA VAL A 125 2.68 -10.88 11.80
C VAL A 125 2.45 -12.09 10.89
N GLY A 126 1.45 -11.98 10.00
CA GLY A 126 1.00 -13.05 9.12
C GLY A 126 1.09 -12.71 7.63
N GLY A 127 0.53 -13.58 6.79
CA GLY A 127 0.52 -13.46 5.33
C GLY A 127 -0.07 -12.15 4.78
N ASN A 128 -0.91 -11.44 5.55
CA ASN A 128 -1.45 -10.15 5.14
C ASN A 128 -0.37 -9.07 5.05
N ALA A 129 0.72 -9.20 5.81
CA ALA A 129 1.83 -8.24 5.81
C ALA A 129 2.61 -8.25 4.49
N PHE A 130 2.52 -9.30 3.66
CA PHE A 130 3.08 -9.25 2.30
C PHE A 130 2.32 -8.26 1.40
N LEU A 131 1.08 -7.89 1.76
CA LEU A 131 0.24 -6.98 0.99
C LEU A 131 0.02 -7.45 -0.47
N VAL A 132 -0.01 -8.76 -0.74
CA VAL A 132 -0.23 -9.29 -2.11
C VAL A 132 -1.69 -9.13 -2.55
N ASN A 133 -2.63 -9.21 -1.60
CA ASN A 133 -4.07 -9.11 -1.86
C ASN A 133 -4.71 -8.05 -0.96
N HIS A 134 -4.63 -6.78 -1.37
CA HIS A 134 -5.14 -5.66 -0.57
C HIS A 134 -6.35 -4.95 -1.18
N SER A 135 -6.58 -5.04 -2.49
CA SER A 135 -7.80 -4.50 -3.11
C SER A 135 -8.07 -5.10 -4.49
N ARG A 136 -9.34 -5.08 -4.91
CA ARG A 136 -9.75 -5.43 -6.28
C ARG A 136 -9.17 -4.49 -7.32
N THR A 137 -9.15 -3.20 -6.98
CA THR A 137 -8.60 -2.15 -7.85
C THR A 137 -7.12 -2.41 -8.15
N TYR A 138 -6.35 -2.88 -7.17
CA TYR A 138 -4.96 -3.29 -7.38
C TYR A 138 -4.85 -4.46 -8.36
N THR A 139 -5.63 -5.52 -8.16
CA THR A 139 -5.65 -6.70 -9.05
C THR A 139 -5.99 -6.30 -10.49
N ILE A 140 -7.00 -5.44 -10.68
CA ILE A 140 -7.39 -4.95 -12.00
C ILE A 140 -6.27 -4.10 -12.62
N ALA A 141 -5.70 -3.17 -11.86
CA ALA A 141 -4.61 -2.32 -12.35
C ALA A 141 -3.39 -3.16 -12.76
N PHE A 142 -3.05 -4.19 -11.99
CA PHE A 142 -1.99 -5.14 -12.32
C PHE A 142 -2.25 -5.83 -13.66
N PHE A 143 -3.44 -6.39 -13.88
CA PHE A 143 -3.75 -7.06 -15.15
C PHE A 143 -3.81 -6.08 -16.33
N ILE A 144 -4.27 -4.85 -16.14
CA ILE A 144 -4.22 -3.80 -17.17
C ILE A 144 -2.76 -3.50 -17.54
N ALA A 145 -1.87 -3.34 -16.55
CA ALA A 145 -0.46 -3.07 -16.78
C ALA A 145 0.24 -4.21 -17.53
N VAL A 146 -0.03 -5.46 -17.14
CA VAL A 146 0.49 -6.65 -17.83
C VAL A 146 -0.05 -6.72 -19.25
N ALA A 147 -1.35 -6.50 -19.45
CA ALA A 147 -1.97 -6.51 -20.77
C ALA A 147 -1.39 -5.40 -21.66
N GLU A 148 -1.28 -4.16 -21.19
CA GLU A 148 -0.69 -3.05 -21.95
C GLU A 148 0.75 -3.36 -22.38
N PHE A 149 1.57 -3.88 -21.46
CA PHE A 149 2.98 -4.18 -21.74
C PHE A 149 3.12 -5.21 -22.87
N TRP A 150 2.41 -6.33 -22.77
CA TRP A 150 2.50 -7.43 -23.74
C TRP A 150 1.71 -7.14 -25.03
N MET A 151 0.50 -6.58 -24.96
CA MET A 151 -0.29 -6.22 -26.14
C MET A 151 0.40 -5.17 -26.98
N ARG A 152 1.09 -4.20 -26.38
CA ARG A 152 1.89 -3.25 -27.15
C ARG A 152 2.91 -3.99 -28.00
N LYS A 153 3.52 -5.09 -27.55
CA LYS A 153 4.47 -5.84 -28.39
C LYS A 153 3.78 -6.52 -29.57
N PHE A 154 2.58 -7.06 -29.39
CA PHE A 154 1.78 -7.65 -30.48
C PHE A 154 1.26 -6.60 -31.48
N VAL A 155 0.88 -5.40 -31.01
CA VAL A 155 0.31 -4.32 -31.83
C VAL A 155 1.39 -3.37 -32.39
N SER A 156 2.57 -3.30 -31.77
CA SER A 156 3.66 -2.37 -32.14
C SER A 156 4.40 -2.68 -33.44
N ALA A 157 4.09 -3.79 -34.12
CA ALA A 157 4.54 -3.95 -35.50
C ALA A 157 3.95 -2.84 -36.42
N ALA A 158 2.83 -2.21 -36.03
CA ALA A 158 2.15 -1.23 -36.88
C ALA A 158 1.98 0.20 -36.31
N PHE A 159 1.93 0.41 -34.97
CA PHE A 159 1.47 1.73 -34.43
C PHE A 159 2.24 2.34 -33.25
N TYR A 160 3.09 1.59 -32.53
CA TYR A 160 3.75 2.08 -31.30
C TYR A 160 5.27 2.16 -31.46
N GLN A 161 5.76 3.17 -32.18
CA GLN A 161 7.19 3.50 -32.20
C GLN A 161 7.52 4.55 -31.13
N VAL A 162 7.70 4.11 -29.88
CA VAL A 162 8.37 4.96 -28.89
C VAL A 162 9.85 5.01 -29.26
N SER A 163 10.38 6.21 -29.50
CA SER A 163 11.77 6.43 -29.87
C SER A 163 12.74 5.75 -28.89
N PHE A 164 13.86 5.24 -29.41
CA PHE A 164 14.90 4.57 -28.62
C PHE A 164 15.49 5.46 -27.51
N HIS A 165 15.41 6.78 -27.64
CA HIS A 165 15.87 7.69 -26.58
C HIS A 165 14.84 7.80 -25.43
N SER A 166 13.55 7.87 -25.77
CA SER A 166 12.46 8.06 -24.81
C SER A 166 12.29 6.85 -23.86
N TRP A 167 12.59 5.62 -24.31
CA TRP A 167 12.46 4.45 -23.43
C TRP A 167 13.56 4.41 -22.35
N ARG A 168 14.81 4.80 -22.67
CA ARG A 168 15.91 4.76 -21.70
C ARG A 168 15.69 5.74 -20.56
N ILE A 169 15.20 6.93 -20.89
CA ILE A 169 14.86 7.95 -19.89
C ILE A 169 13.71 7.46 -19.02
N SER A 170 12.61 6.98 -19.62
CA SER A 170 11.48 6.43 -18.88
C SER A 170 11.92 5.31 -17.94
N TRP A 171 12.71 4.37 -18.45
CA TRP A 171 13.20 3.23 -17.68
C TRP A 171 14.11 3.67 -16.52
N PHE A 172 15.06 4.57 -16.76
CA PHE A 172 15.95 5.09 -15.72
C PHE A 172 15.18 5.84 -14.64
N LEU A 173 14.26 6.74 -15.02
CA LEU A 173 13.39 7.43 -14.07
C LEU A 173 12.53 6.43 -13.28
N GLY A 174 12.02 5.40 -13.95
CA GLY A 174 11.26 4.32 -13.31
C GLY A 174 12.08 3.60 -12.24
N ILE A 175 13.33 3.25 -12.53
CA ILE A 175 14.24 2.66 -11.54
C ILE A 175 14.49 3.61 -10.37
N CYS A 176 14.77 4.89 -10.63
CA CYS A 176 14.97 5.87 -9.57
C CYS A 176 13.75 5.98 -8.65
N LEU A 177 12.54 6.02 -9.22
CA LEU A 177 11.29 6.09 -8.45
C LEU A 177 10.99 4.80 -7.68
N VAL A 178 11.25 3.63 -8.26
CA VAL A 178 11.07 2.34 -7.57
C VAL A 178 12.06 2.21 -6.42
N VAL A 179 13.35 2.42 -6.66
CA VAL A 179 14.39 2.27 -5.63
C VAL A 179 14.21 3.33 -4.54
N GLY A 180 14.03 4.60 -4.92
CA GLY A 180 13.81 5.70 -3.98
C GLY A 180 12.51 5.55 -3.20
N GLY A 181 11.42 5.19 -3.88
CA GLY A 181 10.12 4.97 -3.25
C GLY A 181 10.12 3.79 -2.28
N GLN A 182 10.76 2.68 -2.66
CA GLN A 182 10.95 1.52 -1.79
C GLN A 182 11.79 1.88 -0.56
N PHE A 183 12.90 2.59 -0.75
CA PHE A 183 13.76 3.03 0.34
C PHE A 183 12.99 3.91 1.33
N VAL A 184 12.30 4.94 0.85
CA VAL A 184 11.47 5.84 1.67
C VAL A 184 10.42 5.06 2.44
N ARG A 185 9.76 4.08 1.79
CA ARG A 185 8.73 3.25 2.42
C ARG A 185 9.29 2.35 3.51
N SER A 186 10.33 1.57 3.22
CA SER A 186 10.96 0.69 4.20
C SER A 186 11.57 1.48 5.37
N LEU A 187 12.16 2.65 5.10
CA LEU A 187 12.67 3.53 6.14
C LEU A 187 11.55 4.10 7.01
N ALA A 188 10.40 4.46 6.43
CA ALA A 188 9.23 4.89 7.20
C ALA A 188 8.75 3.79 8.15
N MET A 189 8.59 2.57 7.65
CA MET A 189 8.17 1.42 8.46
C MET A 189 9.16 1.13 9.59
N ALA A 190 10.46 1.13 9.28
CA ALA A 190 11.51 0.94 10.28
C ALA A 190 11.55 2.05 11.33
N THR A 191 11.36 3.32 10.93
CA THR A 191 11.36 4.47 11.84
C THR A 191 10.13 4.48 12.75
N ALA A 192 8.96 4.12 12.22
CA ALA A 192 7.73 4.07 12.99
C ALA A 192 7.64 2.84 13.90
N GLY A 193 8.26 1.73 13.50
CA GLY A 193 8.34 0.49 14.26
C GLY A 193 6.96 -0.03 14.67
N SER A 194 6.76 -0.24 15.97
CA SER A 194 5.49 -0.68 16.55
C SER A 194 4.30 0.26 16.29
N ASN A 195 4.55 1.52 15.93
CA ASN A 195 3.51 2.51 15.61
C ASN A 195 3.08 2.46 14.14
N PHE A 196 3.73 1.63 13.31
CA PHE A 196 3.32 1.47 11.91
C PHE A 196 2.20 0.45 11.79
N HIS A 197 1.11 0.80 11.11
CA HIS A 197 0.05 -0.17 10.79
C HIS A 197 -0.41 0.00 9.34
N HIS A 198 -0.65 -1.11 8.63
CA HIS A 198 -1.25 -1.08 7.30
C HIS A 198 -2.73 -0.61 7.32
N ILE A 199 -3.38 -0.71 8.48
CA ILE A 199 -4.74 -0.24 8.73
C ILE A 199 -4.65 0.99 9.62
N VAL A 200 -5.38 2.05 9.26
CA VAL A 200 -5.42 3.29 10.02
C VAL A 200 -5.98 3.00 11.43
N GLN A 201 -5.20 3.35 12.45
CA GLN A 201 -5.64 3.25 13.84
C GLN A 201 -6.44 4.50 14.21
N VAL A 202 -7.64 4.28 14.77
CA VAL A 202 -8.58 5.36 15.14
C VAL A 202 -8.67 5.53 16.67
N GLN A 203 -8.12 4.57 17.40
CA GLN A 203 -7.98 4.61 18.85
C GLN A 203 -6.49 4.60 19.17
N ARG A 204 -6.12 5.18 20.32
CA ARG A 204 -4.74 5.20 20.80
C ARG A 204 -4.51 3.97 21.70
N PRO A 205 -3.80 2.93 21.24
CA PRO A 205 -3.23 1.95 22.16
C PRO A 205 -2.37 2.65 23.20
N ASP A 206 -2.29 2.10 24.42
CA ASP A 206 -1.54 2.70 25.53
C ASP A 206 -0.06 2.98 25.16
N GLU A 207 0.51 2.22 24.23
CA GLU A 207 1.89 2.35 23.76
C GLU A 207 2.08 3.17 22.47
N HIS A 208 1.00 3.65 21.83
CA HIS A 208 1.09 4.34 20.54
C HIS A 208 1.59 5.78 20.71
N GLN A 209 2.75 6.08 20.12
CA GLN A 209 3.43 7.38 20.20
C GLN A 209 3.43 8.09 18.85
N LEU A 210 3.40 9.42 18.90
CA LEU A 210 3.52 10.23 17.69
C LEU A 210 4.99 10.27 17.24
N VAL A 211 5.28 9.57 16.14
CA VAL A 211 6.63 9.49 15.57
C VAL A 211 6.91 10.72 14.72
N THR A 212 7.85 11.57 15.16
CA THR A 212 8.20 12.84 14.46
C THR A 212 9.70 12.99 14.15
N HIS A 213 10.49 11.93 14.34
CA HIS A 213 11.93 11.90 14.10
C HIS A 213 12.30 11.10 12.85
N GLY A 214 13.58 11.11 12.46
CA GLY A 214 14.04 10.41 11.25
C GLY A 214 13.38 10.97 10.00
N ILE A 215 12.91 10.10 9.11
CA ILE A 215 12.21 10.53 7.88
C ILE A 215 10.91 11.30 8.17
N TYR A 216 10.27 11.02 9.32
CA TYR A 216 9.05 11.70 9.75
C TYR A 216 9.28 13.18 10.08
N LYS A 217 10.52 13.63 10.28
CA LYS A 217 10.83 15.05 10.45
C LYS A 217 10.43 15.90 9.23
N TYR A 218 10.50 15.32 8.04
CA TYR A 218 10.25 16.02 6.77
C TYR A 218 8.89 15.66 6.16
N LEU A 219 8.52 14.38 6.28
CA LEU A 219 7.34 13.79 5.66
C LEU A 219 6.38 13.31 6.76
N ARG A 220 5.13 13.73 6.76
CA ARG A 220 4.12 13.18 7.71
C ARG A 220 3.52 11.86 7.28
N HIS A 221 3.59 11.53 5.99
CA HIS A 221 3.14 10.25 5.44
C HIS A 221 4.20 9.58 4.55
N PRO A 222 5.43 9.34 5.03
CA PRO A 222 6.53 8.89 4.18
C PRO A 222 6.27 7.53 3.55
N SER A 223 5.59 6.60 4.25
CA SER A 223 5.22 5.30 3.68
C SER A 223 4.26 5.41 2.48
N TYR A 224 3.40 6.43 2.48
CA TYR A 224 2.47 6.73 1.39
C TYR A 224 3.18 7.42 0.23
N THR A 225 4.03 8.40 0.54
CA THR A 225 4.89 9.05 -0.46
C THR A 225 5.75 8.02 -1.20
N GLY A 226 6.41 7.13 -0.45
CA GLY A 226 7.22 6.06 -1.02
C GLY A 226 6.40 5.12 -1.92
N TRP A 227 5.22 4.69 -1.46
CA TRP A 227 4.35 3.83 -2.26
C TRP A 227 3.78 4.51 -3.50
N PHE A 228 3.40 5.78 -3.40
CA PHE A 228 2.91 6.57 -4.53
C PHE A 228 3.93 6.61 -5.67
N TYR A 229 5.16 7.04 -5.38
CA TYR A 229 6.21 7.14 -6.39
C TYR A 229 6.68 5.77 -6.89
N TRP A 230 6.80 4.79 -5.98
CA TRP A 230 7.11 3.42 -6.36
C TRP A 230 6.10 2.87 -7.39
N SER A 231 4.80 3.09 -7.15
CA SER A 231 3.74 2.56 -8.02
C SER A 231 3.83 3.13 -9.45
N ILE A 232 4.09 4.43 -9.58
CA ILE A 232 4.31 5.10 -10.88
C ILE A 232 5.61 4.60 -11.52
N GLY A 233 6.68 4.47 -10.73
CA GLY A 233 7.97 3.97 -11.19
C GLY A 233 7.88 2.59 -11.86
N THR A 234 7.07 1.67 -11.31
CA THR A 234 6.87 0.34 -11.93
C THR A 234 6.34 0.43 -13.37
N GLN A 235 5.46 1.39 -13.65
CA GLN A 235 4.88 1.57 -14.98
C GLN A 235 5.84 2.29 -15.93
N LEU A 236 6.69 3.18 -15.41
CA LEU A 236 7.77 3.79 -16.19
C LEU A 236 8.86 2.80 -16.59
N ILE A 237 9.17 1.81 -15.73
CA ILE A 237 10.08 0.68 -16.08
C ILE A 237 9.53 -0.10 -17.27
N LEU A 238 8.22 -0.40 -17.25
CA LEU A 238 7.52 -1.05 -18.35
C LEU A 238 7.32 -0.11 -19.56
N CYS A 239 7.59 1.18 -19.40
CA CYS A 239 7.25 2.25 -20.35
C CYS A 239 5.75 2.23 -20.73
N ASN A 240 4.84 1.91 -19.83
CA ASN A 240 3.40 1.82 -20.08
C ASN A 240 2.74 3.20 -19.91
N PRO A 241 2.46 3.99 -20.99
CA PRO A 241 1.90 5.32 -20.83
C PRO A 241 0.51 5.33 -20.19
N LEU A 242 -0.38 4.41 -20.58
CA LEU A 242 -1.75 4.38 -20.06
C LEU A 242 -1.74 3.97 -18.60
N SER A 243 -1.01 2.91 -18.25
CA SER A 243 -0.89 2.45 -16.88
C SER A 243 -0.15 3.43 -15.99
N THR A 244 0.82 4.19 -16.51
CA THR A 244 1.50 5.26 -15.74
C THR A 244 0.49 6.31 -15.27
N ILE A 245 -0.37 6.79 -16.19
CA ILE A 245 -1.42 7.77 -15.86
C ILE A 245 -2.44 7.13 -14.90
N LEU A 246 -2.89 5.90 -15.20
CA LEU A 246 -3.88 5.20 -14.40
C LEU A 246 -3.40 4.96 -12.97
N TYR A 247 -2.17 4.45 -12.78
CA TYR A 247 -1.57 4.21 -11.47
C TYR A 247 -1.42 5.52 -10.70
N GLY A 248 -0.89 6.58 -11.35
CA GLY A 248 -0.75 7.89 -10.72
C GLY A 248 -2.10 8.45 -10.27
N PHE A 249 -3.13 8.40 -11.13
CA PHE A 249 -4.46 8.90 -10.81
C PHE A 249 -5.13 8.10 -9.69
N VAL A 250 -5.11 6.77 -9.77
CA VAL A 250 -5.73 5.88 -8.78
C VAL A 250 -5.03 6.02 -7.42
N ALA A 251 -3.70 5.99 -7.39
CA ALA A 251 -2.93 6.18 -6.17
C ALA A 251 -3.16 7.57 -5.56
N HIS A 252 -3.16 8.62 -6.40
CA HIS A 252 -3.45 9.99 -5.94
C HIS A 252 -4.84 10.07 -5.31
N LYS A 253 -5.88 9.56 -5.98
CA LYS A 253 -7.26 9.56 -5.46
C LYS A 253 -7.36 8.78 -4.14
N PHE A 254 -6.68 7.63 -4.05
CA PHE A 254 -6.64 6.83 -2.83
C PHE A 254 -6.05 7.62 -1.66
N PHE A 255 -4.88 8.24 -1.85
CA PHE A 255 -4.22 9.01 -0.79
C PHE A 255 -4.92 10.33 -0.48
N ALA A 256 -5.52 10.99 -1.47
CA ALA A 256 -6.28 12.23 -1.26
C ALA A 256 -7.49 12.01 -0.34
N HIS A 257 -8.02 10.79 -0.31
CA HIS A 257 -9.05 10.41 0.65
C HIS A 257 -8.47 9.88 1.97
N ARG A 258 -7.47 9.01 1.90
CA ARG A 258 -6.92 8.30 3.07
C ARG A 258 -6.16 9.23 4.01
N ILE A 259 -5.36 10.14 3.48
CA ILE A 259 -4.52 11.03 4.30
C ILE A 259 -5.39 11.91 5.21
N PRO A 260 -6.38 12.69 4.72
CA PRO A 260 -7.21 13.49 5.61
C PRO A 260 -7.98 12.66 6.65
N TYR A 261 -8.39 11.44 6.30
CA TYR A 261 -9.04 10.54 7.24
C TYR A 261 -8.12 10.15 8.41
N GLU A 262 -6.90 9.73 8.10
CA GLU A 262 -5.88 9.37 9.09
C GLU A 262 -5.43 10.56 9.92
N GLU A 263 -5.22 11.72 9.31
CA GLU A 263 -4.83 12.93 10.02
C GLU A 263 -5.92 13.38 11.01
N ARG A 264 -7.22 13.19 10.70
CA ARG A 264 -8.30 13.43 11.69
C ARG A 264 -8.22 12.47 12.87
N ALA A 265 -7.83 11.22 12.67
CA ALA A 265 -7.63 10.27 13.75
C ALA A 265 -6.41 10.68 14.61
N LEU A 266 -5.29 11.04 13.97
CA LEU A 266 -4.09 11.52 14.65
C LEU A 266 -4.33 12.81 15.44
N LEU A 267 -5.12 13.75 14.90
CA LEU A 267 -5.56 14.95 15.62
C LEU A 267 -6.37 14.61 16.88
N ARG A 268 -7.28 13.62 16.83
CA ARG A 268 -8.02 13.18 18.01
C ARG A 268 -7.12 12.52 19.05
N MET A 269 -6.10 11.78 18.62
CA MET A 269 -5.20 11.04 19.52
C MET A 269 -4.13 11.91 20.19
N TYR A 270 -3.66 12.95 19.50
CA TYR A 270 -2.49 13.74 19.92
C TYR A 270 -2.74 15.25 20.04
N GLY A 271 -3.88 15.75 19.55
CA GLY A 271 -4.29 17.15 19.68
C GLY A 271 -3.21 18.13 19.22
N LYS A 272 -2.76 18.98 20.15
CA LYS A 272 -1.80 20.05 19.89
C LYS A 272 -0.45 19.56 19.35
N GLU A 273 0.05 18.42 19.84
CA GLU A 273 1.33 17.86 19.38
C GLU A 273 1.30 17.55 17.88
N TYR A 274 0.16 17.07 17.38
CA TYR A 274 -0.01 16.80 15.95
C TYR A 274 -0.14 18.08 15.12
N ILE A 275 -0.80 19.11 15.64
CA ILE A 275 -0.90 20.41 14.98
C ILE A 275 0.50 21.03 14.79
N GLU A 276 1.32 21.02 15.85
CA GLU A 276 2.71 21.50 15.78
C GLU A 276 3.56 20.65 14.82
N TYR A 277 3.26 19.35 14.72
CA TYR A 277 3.93 18.46 13.78
C TYR A 277 3.56 18.74 12.31
N VAL A 278 2.28 19.01 12.02
CA VAL A 278 1.81 19.37 10.67
C VAL A 278 2.50 20.64 10.15
N ALA A 279 2.73 21.63 11.02
CA ALA A 279 3.38 22.89 10.65
C ALA A 279 4.84 22.73 10.19
N ARG A 280 5.53 21.65 10.58
CA ARG A 280 6.95 21.40 10.29
C ARG A 280 7.22 20.26 9.31
N SER A 281 6.17 19.62 8.77
CA SER A 281 6.27 18.44 7.91
C SER A 281 5.37 18.59 6.67
N GLY A 282 5.63 17.83 5.60
CA GLY A 282 4.81 17.81 4.37
C GLY A 282 4.28 16.43 3.98
N ILE A 283 3.32 16.36 3.06
CA ILE A 283 2.83 15.09 2.46
C ILE A 283 3.71 14.66 1.27
N TYR A 284 4.16 15.62 0.46
CA TYR A 284 4.99 15.40 -0.74
C TYR A 284 4.33 14.46 -1.78
N ILE A 285 3.00 14.47 -1.81
CA ILE A 285 2.21 13.97 -2.94
C ILE A 285 1.52 15.22 -3.52
N PRO A 286 1.79 15.60 -4.77
CA PRO A 286 1.27 16.84 -5.35
C PRO A 286 -0.26 16.89 -5.30
N GLY A 287 -0.84 18.05 -4.96
CA GLY A 287 -2.29 18.26 -5.00
C GLY A 287 -3.08 17.72 -3.81
N ILE A 288 -2.42 17.13 -2.80
CA ILE A 288 -3.09 16.65 -1.58
C ILE A 288 -2.88 17.64 -0.44
N GLY A 289 -3.97 18.30 -0.03
CA GLY A 289 -4.06 19.04 1.23
C GLY A 289 -4.24 18.09 2.41
N GLY A 290 -3.59 18.40 3.54
CA GLY A 290 -3.85 17.69 4.80
C GLY A 290 -5.22 18.07 5.38
N VAL A 291 -5.44 17.77 6.66
CA VAL A 291 -6.62 18.26 7.38
C VAL A 291 -6.51 19.78 7.55
N ASP A 292 -7.51 20.50 7.06
CA ASP A 292 -7.77 21.87 7.47
C ASP A 292 -8.08 21.84 8.97
N VAL A 293 -7.31 22.56 9.77
CA VAL A 293 -7.46 22.60 11.23
C VAL A 293 -8.29 23.82 11.61
N PRO A 294 -9.62 23.74 11.74
CA PRO A 294 -10.34 24.75 12.50
C PRO A 294 -9.93 24.62 13.96
N LEU A 295 -9.27 25.67 14.47
CA LEU A 295 -8.83 25.79 15.88
C LEU A 295 -9.96 25.59 16.91
N THR A 296 -11.23 25.61 16.47
CA THR A 296 -12.43 25.52 17.30
C THR A 296 -12.84 24.09 17.66
N ASP A 297 -12.39 23.06 16.94
CA ASP A 297 -12.81 21.65 17.15
C ASP A 297 -11.84 20.86 18.04
N VAL A 298 -10.75 21.49 18.51
CA VAL A 298 -9.84 20.88 19.50
C VAL A 298 -10.49 21.02 20.88
N GLY A 299 -11.54 20.23 21.11
CA GLY A 299 -12.13 20.02 22.43
C GLY A 299 -11.08 19.40 23.34
N VAL A 300 -10.31 20.24 24.02
CA VAL A 300 -9.42 19.82 25.09
C VAL A 300 -10.30 19.32 26.23
N VAL A 301 -10.52 18.00 26.30
CA VAL A 301 -10.95 17.36 27.53
C VAL A 301 -9.76 17.43 28.47
N VAL A 302 -9.57 18.59 29.11
CA VAL A 302 -8.76 18.68 30.32
C VAL A 302 -9.53 17.85 31.34
N SER A 303 -9.05 16.64 31.61
CA SER A 303 -9.43 15.91 32.81
C SER A 303 -9.12 16.83 34.00
N LYS A 304 -10.15 17.50 34.54
CA LYS A 304 -10.06 18.11 35.85
C LYS A 304 -9.82 16.96 36.82
N LYS A 305 -8.59 16.83 37.31
CA LYS A 305 -8.33 16.16 38.57
C LYS A 305 -9.16 16.88 39.63
N ASN A 306 -10.21 16.22 40.10
CA ASN A 306 -10.91 16.63 41.30
C ASN A 306 -9.91 16.56 42.47
N GLY A 307 -9.64 17.71 43.06
CA GLY A 307 -9.05 17.89 44.38
C GLY A 307 -9.94 18.86 45.13
#